data_AF-A0AAV2HNG3-F1
#
_entry.id   AF-A0AAV2HNG3-F1
#
_cell.length_a   1.000
_cell.length_b   1.000
_cell.length_c   1.000
_cell.angle_alpha   90.00
_cell.angle_beta   90.00
_cell.angle_gamma   90.00
#
_symmetry.space_group_name_H-M   'P 1'
#
loop_
_entity.id
_entity.type
_entity.pdbx_description
1 polymer ?
#
loop_
_entity_poly.entity_id
_entity_poly.type
_entity_poly.pdbx_seq_one_letter_code
_entity_poly.pdbx_strand_id
1 'polypeptide(L)'
;MGCGSSKSTGAGGDGAPKQSGARNDNPPIDPINVPDLDPKYPAPTPPPNGRDQIYKPAEYSAIDARVKQQLNSIRPTTYDALIKSLCANCTTDLQKLRAIMVWLFHQDIYGSFYNGVTDPYTPRGYMKLMKQGSGSYESFFTQLCRAAGIQCVVIRGVAKGDKYDVGQQDMTQLESAWNGVYVAGGWRLVHPLWAIFKEKKINKNGKPPTPGTKNPSLDDFFFLIDPNKMICFCKPHADPWQLLKVKWEHRKFVKSPKFTQHYFTSGLMLPKKYNAIIYSDNGICVIDFDHQSYAEPTIDAKVKFIQEMSSDEMPANVNLNDYTVRAGSSTRKSVVIRFPVRGRYEVDVFGGTEAKEPKIVEFRIECDDVGRSPQPFPMNPANGFGLQPAASQFGISDPVPDSGIIQVRPAQVKHFSFTCTQKLEAQASLFHNTVNSESFEDFITTKAMPDEVHVTVAVPDEPHLEYALQVRNNESGKMKYKIASTQLTKKMNRQRIRKAIIAATQKNDIAKLEYAIEEFERNGLPDNGDLTRARHKLVQLH
;
A
#
# COMPACT_ATOMS: atom_id res chain seq x y z
N MET A 1 -14.91 -12.99 -8.17
CA MET A 1 -15.95 -13.78 -7.48
C MET A 1 -15.24 -14.65 -6.46
N GLY A 2 -15.54 -14.52 -5.17
CA GLY A 2 -14.97 -15.39 -4.14
C GLY A 2 -16.06 -16.32 -3.63
N CYS A 3 -15.98 -17.60 -3.99
CA CYS A 3 -16.84 -18.63 -3.42
C CYS A 3 -16.21 -19.11 -2.11
N GLY A 4 -16.74 -18.61 -0.99
CA GLY A 4 -16.57 -19.22 0.33
C GLY A 4 -17.74 -20.17 0.56
N SER A 5 -17.43 -21.40 0.94
CA SER A 5 -18.41 -22.41 1.34
C SER A 5 -19.06 -22.01 2.66
N SER A 6 -20.39 -21.87 2.68
CA SER A 6 -21.18 -21.78 3.92
C SER A 6 -22.14 -22.97 4.00
N LYS A 7 -21.97 -23.78 5.04
CA LYS A 7 -22.97 -24.77 5.47
C LYS A 7 -24.12 -24.01 6.14
N SER A 8 -25.35 -24.29 5.72
CA SER A 8 -26.56 -23.71 6.31
C SER A 8 -27.15 -24.62 7.39
N THR A 9 -27.45 -24.03 8.54
CA THR A 9 -28.47 -24.51 9.49
C THR A 9 -29.71 -23.64 9.30
N GLY A 10 -30.88 -24.26 9.12
CA GLY A 10 -32.07 -23.61 8.58
C GLY A 10 -32.93 -22.83 9.57
N ALA A 11 -33.77 -21.93 9.02
CA ALA A 11 -35.18 -21.71 9.33
C ALA A 11 -35.78 -20.70 8.32
N GLY A 12 -37.07 -20.85 8.02
CA GLY A 12 -37.80 -20.26 6.88
C GLY A 12 -37.95 -18.74 6.81
N GLY A 13 -38.33 -18.25 5.62
CA GLY A 13 -38.78 -16.87 5.39
C GLY A 13 -38.60 -16.41 3.93
N ASP A 14 -39.71 -16.14 3.25
CA ASP A 14 -39.85 -15.90 1.80
C ASP A 14 -39.06 -14.73 1.18
N GLY A 15 -38.73 -14.87 -0.11
CA GLY A 15 -38.48 -13.74 -1.02
C GLY A 15 -37.09 -13.63 -1.66
N ALA A 16 -36.57 -14.69 -2.31
CA ALA A 16 -35.34 -14.59 -3.10
C ALA A 16 -35.56 -13.81 -4.42
N PRO A 17 -34.73 -12.81 -4.77
CA PRO A 17 -34.73 -12.23 -6.10
C PRO A 17 -34.13 -13.24 -7.10
N LYS A 18 -34.89 -13.59 -8.14
CA LYS A 18 -34.45 -14.45 -9.24
C LYS A 18 -33.22 -13.85 -9.93
N GLN A 19 -32.06 -14.50 -9.79
CA GLN A 19 -30.93 -14.29 -10.70
C GLN A 19 -31.29 -14.86 -12.08
N SER A 20 -31.57 -13.98 -13.04
CA SER A 20 -31.73 -14.33 -14.45
C SER A 20 -30.34 -14.53 -15.08
N GLY A 21 -29.91 -15.77 -15.34
CA GLY A 21 -28.66 -16.03 -16.07
C GLY A 21 -28.21 -17.48 -16.30
N ALA A 22 -28.78 -18.49 -15.63
CA ALA A 22 -28.32 -19.88 -15.74
C ALA A 22 -29.29 -20.78 -16.52
N ARG A 23 -29.51 -20.55 -17.83
CA ARG A 23 -30.41 -21.40 -18.64
C ARG A 23 -29.77 -22.30 -19.70
N ASN A 24 -28.46 -22.21 -20.03
CA ASN A 24 -27.95 -22.80 -21.29
C ASN A 24 -26.72 -23.75 -21.22
N ASP A 25 -26.17 -24.14 -20.05
CA ASP A 25 -24.96 -25.00 -20.00
C ASP A 25 -25.23 -26.44 -19.49
N ASN A 26 -26.42 -26.99 -19.79
CA ASN A 26 -26.81 -28.35 -19.38
C ASN A 26 -26.16 -29.46 -20.25
N PRO A 27 -25.93 -30.67 -19.68
CA PRO A 27 -26.04 -31.00 -18.25
C PRO A 27 -24.86 -30.44 -17.44
N PRO A 28 -24.97 -30.30 -16.10
CA PRO A 28 -23.83 -30.01 -15.26
C PRO A 28 -22.76 -31.11 -15.36
N ILE A 29 -21.53 -30.81 -14.95
CA ILE A 29 -20.42 -31.79 -14.95
C ILE A 29 -19.88 -31.92 -13.53
N ASP A 30 -19.41 -33.12 -13.19
CA ASP A 30 -18.96 -33.42 -11.84
C ASP A 30 -17.62 -32.73 -11.53
N PRO A 31 -17.43 -32.22 -10.29
CA PRO A 31 -16.19 -31.62 -9.87
C PRO A 31 -15.06 -32.64 -9.89
N ILE A 32 -13.87 -32.19 -10.31
CA ILE A 32 -12.64 -32.98 -10.23
C ILE A 32 -11.73 -32.44 -9.12
N ASN A 33 -10.99 -33.35 -8.49
CA ASN A 33 -9.95 -32.98 -7.55
C ASN A 33 -8.62 -32.78 -8.29
N VAL A 34 -8.07 -31.57 -8.23
CA VAL A 34 -6.73 -31.28 -8.75
C VAL A 34 -5.78 -31.25 -7.54
N PRO A 35 -4.86 -32.22 -7.40
CA PRO A 35 -3.94 -32.25 -6.25
C PRO A 35 -3.10 -30.98 -6.17
N ASP A 36 -3.09 -30.34 -5.00
CA ASP A 36 -2.34 -29.10 -4.76
C ASP A 36 -0.82 -29.30 -4.97
N LEU A 37 -0.27 -30.49 -4.67
CA LEU A 37 1.15 -30.82 -4.80
C LEU A 37 1.32 -32.24 -5.37
N ASP A 38 2.38 -32.45 -6.16
CA ASP A 38 2.93 -33.78 -6.44
C ASP A 38 4.13 -34.04 -5.51
N PRO A 39 4.12 -35.09 -4.67
CA PRO A 39 5.22 -35.41 -3.75
C PRO A 39 6.59 -35.60 -4.42
N LYS A 40 6.62 -35.85 -5.73
CA LYS A 40 7.87 -35.99 -6.50
C LYS A 40 8.54 -34.65 -6.81
N TYR A 41 7.84 -33.53 -6.62
CA TYR A 41 8.40 -32.21 -6.91
C TYR A 41 9.46 -31.80 -5.88
N PRO A 42 10.43 -30.95 -6.28
CA PRO A 42 11.45 -30.45 -5.39
C PRO A 42 10.84 -29.79 -4.15
N ALA A 43 11.50 -29.92 -3.00
CA ALA A 43 11.07 -29.23 -1.78
C ALA A 43 11.03 -27.70 -1.99
N PRO A 44 10.13 -26.97 -1.32
CA PRO A 44 10.06 -25.52 -1.41
C PRO A 44 11.29 -24.87 -0.78
N THR A 45 12.11 -24.23 -1.62
CA THR A 45 13.32 -23.49 -1.22
C THR A 45 13.31 -22.08 -1.81
N PRO A 46 13.95 -21.10 -1.16
CA PRO A 46 14.09 -19.76 -1.74
C PRO A 46 14.67 -19.80 -3.16
N PRO A 47 14.18 -18.95 -4.08
CA PRO A 47 14.73 -18.88 -5.43
C PRO A 47 16.20 -18.41 -5.40
N PRO A 48 17.06 -18.94 -6.29
CA PRO A 48 18.47 -18.58 -6.33
C PRO A 48 18.73 -17.17 -6.87
N ASN A 49 17.78 -16.58 -7.59
CA ASN A 49 17.87 -15.26 -8.22
C ASN A 49 16.51 -14.55 -8.16
N GLY A 50 16.53 -13.22 -8.29
CA GLY A 50 15.32 -12.40 -8.36
C GLY A 50 14.67 -12.43 -9.74
N ARG A 51 13.37 -12.09 -9.79
CA ARG A 51 12.56 -12.04 -11.02
C ARG A 51 13.23 -11.28 -12.16
N ASP A 52 13.76 -10.09 -11.91
CA ASP A 52 14.29 -9.21 -12.95
C ASP A 52 15.60 -9.74 -13.59
N GLN A 53 16.24 -10.75 -12.98
CA GLN A 53 17.40 -11.44 -13.56
C GLN A 53 17.01 -12.53 -14.56
N ILE A 54 15.77 -13.03 -14.51
CA ILE A 54 15.30 -14.15 -15.33
C ILE A 54 14.16 -13.77 -16.28
N TYR A 55 13.50 -12.65 -16.03
CA TYR A 55 12.31 -12.25 -16.77
C TYR A 55 12.35 -10.75 -17.08
N LYS A 56 12.43 -10.43 -18.37
CA LYS A 56 12.26 -9.08 -18.90
C LYS A 56 11.05 -9.06 -19.84
N PRO A 57 9.95 -8.36 -19.49
CA PRO A 57 8.70 -8.40 -20.27
C PRO A 57 8.89 -8.16 -21.78
N ALA A 58 9.81 -7.27 -22.17
CA ALA A 58 10.09 -6.95 -23.57
C ALA A 58 10.50 -8.18 -24.41
N GLU A 59 11.21 -9.15 -23.82
CA GLU A 59 11.69 -10.37 -24.48
C GLU A 59 10.56 -11.35 -24.83
N TYR A 60 9.36 -11.14 -24.26
CA TYR A 60 8.21 -12.04 -24.42
C TYR A 60 7.11 -11.47 -25.33
N SER A 61 7.29 -10.25 -25.85
CA SER A 61 6.33 -9.57 -26.74
C SER A 61 5.92 -10.40 -27.97
N ALA A 62 6.87 -11.13 -28.57
CA ALA A 62 6.60 -12.02 -29.69
C ALA A 62 5.72 -13.22 -29.32
N ILE A 63 5.88 -13.75 -28.10
CA ILE A 63 5.05 -14.85 -27.58
C ILE A 63 3.63 -14.33 -27.33
N ASP A 64 3.51 -13.16 -26.69
CA ASP A 64 2.22 -12.54 -26.42
C ASP A 64 1.42 -12.31 -27.71
N ALA A 65 2.09 -11.73 -28.73
CA ALA A 65 1.50 -11.49 -30.04
C ALA A 65 1.05 -12.80 -30.72
N ARG A 66 1.90 -13.82 -30.71
CA ARG A 66 1.58 -15.14 -31.31
C ARG A 66 0.38 -15.79 -30.63
N VAL A 67 0.36 -15.84 -29.29
CA VAL A 67 -0.76 -16.45 -28.56
C VAL A 67 -2.06 -15.70 -28.84
N LYS A 68 -2.01 -14.36 -28.89
CA LYS A 68 -3.17 -13.52 -29.23
C LYS A 68 -3.70 -13.81 -30.63
N GLN A 69 -2.82 -14.01 -31.63
CA GLN A 69 -3.23 -14.38 -32.99
C GLN A 69 -3.87 -15.77 -33.05
N GLN A 70 -3.45 -16.69 -32.19
CA GLN A 70 -3.94 -18.07 -32.16
C GLN A 70 -5.29 -18.25 -31.42
N LEU A 71 -5.79 -17.23 -30.72
CA LEU A 71 -7.00 -17.36 -29.87
C LEU A 71 -8.23 -17.88 -30.63
N ASN A 72 -8.40 -17.50 -31.89
CA ASN A 72 -9.56 -17.89 -32.70
C ASN A 72 -9.39 -19.25 -33.40
N SER A 73 -8.15 -19.71 -33.57
CA SER A 73 -7.83 -20.96 -34.27
C SER A 73 -7.68 -22.14 -33.32
N ILE A 74 -7.31 -21.91 -32.06
CA ILE A 74 -7.19 -22.96 -31.05
C ILE A 74 -8.58 -23.27 -30.48
N ARG A 75 -9.12 -24.43 -30.86
CA ARG A 75 -10.26 -25.06 -30.17
C ARG A 75 -9.74 -26.23 -29.35
N PRO A 76 -9.41 -26.03 -28.06
CA PRO A 76 -8.73 -27.04 -27.29
C PRO A 76 -9.69 -28.17 -26.93
N THR A 77 -9.47 -29.34 -27.52
CA THR A 77 -10.17 -30.58 -27.18
C THR A 77 -9.49 -31.30 -26.02
N THR A 78 -8.17 -31.20 -25.90
CA THR A 78 -7.37 -31.77 -24.80
C THR A 78 -6.31 -30.78 -24.32
N TYR A 79 -5.75 -31.02 -23.12
CA TYR A 79 -4.62 -30.24 -22.63
C TYR A 79 -3.39 -30.36 -23.53
N ASP A 80 -3.04 -31.57 -23.99
CA ASP A 80 -1.88 -31.79 -24.86
C ASP A 80 -1.97 -31.03 -26.19
N ALA A 81 -3.15 -31.03 -26.83
CA ALA A 81 -3.37 -30.30 -28.07
C ALA A 81 -3.24 -28.79 -27.86
N LEU A 82 -3.79 -28.28 -26.74
CA LEU A 82 -3.66 -26.88 -26.36
C LEU A 82 -2.20 -26.49 -26.14
N ILE A 83 -1.50 -27.23 -25.28
CA ILE A 83 -0.11 -26.95 -24.92
C ILE A 83 0.81 -27.06 -26.13
N LYS A 84 0.64 -28.07 -26.99
CA LYS A 84 1.42 -28.21 -28.23
C LYS A 84 1.30 -26.97 -29.12
N SER A 85 0.11 -26.39 -29.22
CA SER A 85 -0.13 -25.17 -30.01
C SER A 85 0.44 -23.93 -29.33
N LEU A 86 0.16 -23.74 -28.04
CA LEU A 86 0.62 -22.58 -27.27
C LEU A 86 2.13 -22.53 -27.13
N CYS A 87 2.77 -23.68 -26.92
CA CYS A 87 4.19 -23.80 -26.68
C CYS A 87 5.00 -24.04 -27.96
N ALA A 88 4.37 -23.96 -29.13
CA ALA A 88 5.08 -24.06 -30.41
C ALA A 88 6.19 -23.00 -30.46
N ASN A 89 7.42 -23.45 -30.74
CA ASN A 89 8.64 -22.66 -30.78
C ASN A 89 9.10 -22.06 -29.44
N CYS A 90 8.51 -22.46 -28.31
CA CYS A 90 9.06 -22.14 -27.00
C CYS A 90 10.26 -23.05 -26.72
N THR A 91 11.43 -22.45 -26.48
CA THR A 91 12.67 -23.17 -26.17
C THR A 91 12.96 -23.24 -24.68
N THR A 92 12.24 -22.46 -23.86
CA THR A 92 12.41 -22.46 -22.39
C THR A 92 11.07 -22.60 -21.67
N ASP A 93 11.11 -23.11 -20.43
CA ASP A 93 9.89 -23.24 -19.61
C ASP A 93 9.30 -21.87 -19.23
N LEU A 94 10.11 -20.81 -19.16
CA LEU A 94 9.61 -19.44 -18.99
C LEU A 94 8.76 -18.99 -20.18
N GLN A 95 9.18 -19.30 -21.40
CA GLN A 95 8.41 -18.98 -22.61
C GLN A 95 7.09 -19.76 -22.66
N LYS A 96 7.11 -21.05 -22.31
CA LYS A 96 5.89 -21.87 -22.18
C LYS A 96 4.95 -21.29 -21.12
N LEU A 97 5.47 -20.98 -19.94
CA LEU A 97 4.71 -20.41 -18.83
C LEU A 97 4.04 -19.09 -19.22
N ARG A 98 4.77 -18.20 -19.92
CA ARG A 98 4.21 -16.96 -20.44
C ARG A 98 3.08 -17.22 -21.44
N ALA A 99 3.29 -18.13 -22.39
CA ALA A 99 2.28 -18.47 -23.39
C ALA A 99 0.98 -18.98 -22.74
N ILE A 100 1.09 -19.84 -21.72
CA ILE A 100 -0.04 -20.34 -20.92
C ILE A 100 -0.76 -19.18 -20.21
N MET A 101 -0.01 -18.30 -19.55
CA MET A 101 -0.58 -17.19 -18.78
C MET A 101 -1.32 -16.18 -19.68
N VAL A 102 -0.75 -15.84 -20.84
CA VAL A 102 -1.38 -14.96 -21.84
C VAL A 102 -2.63 -15.61 -22.40
N TRP A 103 -2.59 -16.89 -22.73
CA TRP A 103 -3.77 -17.60 -23.20
C TRP A 103 -4.88 -17.59 -22.15
N LEU A 104 -4.56 -17.91 -20.90
CA LEU A 104 -5.51 -17.92 -19.79
C LEU A 104 -6.13 -16.54 -19.55
N PHE A 105 -5.33 -15.46 -19.61
CA PHE A 105 -5.80 -14.07 -19.50
C PHE A 105 -6.89 -13.73 -20.52
N HIS A 106 -6.76 -14.24 -21.75
CA HIS A 106 -7.72 -13.97 -22.82
C HIS A 106 -9.01 -14.79 -22.77
N GLN A 107 -9.11 -15.81 -21.90
CA GLN A 107 -10.32 -16.65 -21.84
C GLN A 107 -11.48 -15.93 -21.15
N ASP A 108 -12.65 -15.87 -21.79
CA ASP A 108 -13.88 -15.38 -21.17
C ASP A 108 -14.65 -16.53 -20.50
N ILE A 109 -14.13 -17.00 -19.37
CA ILE A 109 -14.65 -18.20 -18.68
C ILE A 109 -16.11 -18.05 -18.25
N TYR A 110 -16.48 -16.88 -17.74
CA TYR A 110 -17.81 -16.67 -17.17
C TYR A 110 -18.84 -16.18 -18.21
N GLY A 111 -18.42 -15.52 -19.28
CA GLY A 111 -19.29 -15.11 -20.39
C GLY A 111 -19.47 -16.17 -21.48
N SER A 112 -18.60 -17.17 -21.57
CA SER A 112 -18.69 -18.23 -22.59
C SER A 112 -19.83 -19.23 -22.35
N PHE A 113 -20.28 -19.88 -23.43
CA PHE A 113 -21.22 -21.01 -23.41
C PHE A 113 -20.48 -22.36 -23.50
N TYR A 114 -20.96 -23.33 -22.72
CA TYR A 114 -20.39 -24.67 -22.57
C TYR A 114 -21.42 -25.79 -22.80
N ASN A 115 -22.43 -25.54 -23.64
CA ASN A 115 -23.38 -26.55 -24.07
C ASN A 115 -22.65 -27.75 -24.72
N GLY A 116 -23.07 -28.97 -24.38
CA GLY A 116 -22.48 -30.22 -24.87
C GLY A 116 -21.09 -30.57 -24.30
N VAL A 117 -20.51 -29.73 -23.42
CA VAL A 117 -19.24 -30.05 -22.74
C VAL A 117 -19.53 -30.97 -21.54
N THR A 118 -19.07 -32.21 -21.61
CA THR A 118 -19.32 -33.24 -20.59
C THR A 118 -18.06 -33.71 -19.86
N ASP A 119 -16.89 -33.65 -20.50
CA ASP A 119 -15.64 -34.12 -19.92
C ASP A 119 -14.94 -33.02 -19.09
N PRO A 120 -14.89 -33.14 -17.74
CA PRO A 120 -14.25 -32.15 -16.88
C PRO A 120 -12.72 -32.10 -16.98
N TYR A 121 -12.08 -33.11 -17.58
CA TYR A 121 -10.62 -33.22 -17.73
C TYR A 121 -10.09 -32.53 -19.00
N THR A 122 -10.93 -31.79 -19.71
CA THR A 122 -10.53 -30.95 -20.85
C THR A 122 -10.40 -29.48 -20.43
N PRO A 123 -9.63 -28.63 -21.15
CA PRO A 123 -9.57 -27.20 -20.85
C PRO A 123 -10.95 -26.53 -20.83
N ARG A 124 -11.83 -26.88 -21.80
CA ARG A 124 -13.20 -26.36 -21.85
C ARG A 124 -14.08 -26.90 -20.71
N GLY A 125 -13.90 -28.18 -20.35
CA GLY A 125 -14.56 -28.79 -19.20
C GLY A 125 -14.19 -28.09 -17.89
N TYR A 126 -12.91 -27.83 -17.67
CA TYR A 126 -12.48 -27.14 -16.46
C TYR A 126 -12.97 -25.70 -16.39
N MET A 127 -13.02 -24.98 -17.53
CA MET A 127 -13.66 -23.66 -17.57
C MET A 127 -15.16 -23.73 -17.21
N LYS A 128 -15.88 -24.76 -17.66
CA LYS A 128 -17.28 -25.01 -17.25
C LYS A 128 -17.39 -25.24 -15.74
N LEU A 129 -16.47 -26.03 -15.13
CA LEU A 129 -16.41 -26.20 -13.67
C LEU A 129 -16.21 -24.86 -12.94
N MET A 130 -15.30 -24.02 -13.44
CA MET A 130 -15.08 -22.68 -12.87
C MET A 130 -16.34 -21.81 -12.96
N LYS A 131 -17.05 -21.83 -14.09
CA LYS A 131 -18.33 -21.12 -14.26
C LYS A 131 -19.41 -21.64 -13.31
N GLN A 132 -19.41 -22.94 -13.00
CA GLN A 132 -20.32 -23.58 -12.04
C GLN A 132 -19.93 -23.35 -10.56
N GLY A 133 -18.78 -22.73 -10.29
CA GLY A 133 -18.30 -22.48 -8.93
C GLY A 133 -17.50 -23.64 -8.31
N SER A 134 -17.17 -24.67 -9.10
CA SER A 134 -16.46 -25.88 -8.66
C SER A 134 -15.01 -25.95 -9.20
N GLY A 135 -14.39 -24.80 -9.46
CA GLY A 135 -13.01 -24.70 -9.96
C GLY A 135 -12.39 -23.34 -9.64
N SER A 136 -11.07 -23.25 -9.76
CA SER A 136 -10.29 -22.04 -9.47
C SER A 136 -9.27 -21.73 -10.57
N TYR A 137 -8.83 -20.48 -10.65
CA TYR A 137 -7.77 -20.09 -11.60
C TYR A 137 -6.45 -20.78 -11.24
N GLU A 138 -6.18 -20.99 -9.97
CA GLU A 138 -4.96 -21.61 -9.46
C GLU A 138 -4.87 -23.08 -9.83
N SER A 139 -5.98 -23.82 -9.69
CA SER A 139 -6.08 -25.22 -10.10
C SER A 139 -6.11 -25.37 -11.62
N PHE A 140 -6.72 -24.43 -12.36
CA PHE A 140 -6.68 -24.46 -13.82
C PHE A 140 -5.27 -24.21 -14.35
N PHE A 141 -4.61 -23.17 -13.82
CA PHE A 141 -3.23 -22.83 -14.14
C PHE A 141 -2.28 -23.98 -13.81
N THR A 142 -2.50 -24.68 -12.70
CA THR A 142 -1.74 -25.88 -12.34
C THR A 142 -1.86 -26.98 -13.40
N GLN A 143 -3.07 -27.29 -13.87
CA GLN A 143 -3.27 -28.30 -14.91
C GLN A 143 -2.60 -27.91 -16.23
N LEU A 144 -2.72 -26.64 -16.64
CA LEU A 144 -2.07 -26.13 -17.85
C LEU A 144 -0.54 -26.24 -17.74
N CYS A 145 0.04 -25.86 -16.61
CA CYS A 145 1.49 -25.96 -16.38
C CYS A 145 1.96 -27.41 -16.39
N ARG A 146 1.26 -28.31 -15.68
CA ARG A 146 1.60 -29.74 -15.61
C ARG A 146 1.53 -30.40 -16.98
N ALA A 147 0.53 -30.07 -17.79
CA ALA A 147 0.45 -30.53 -19.18
C ALA A 147 1.61 -30.02 -20.06
N ALA A 148 2.21 -28.88 -19.71
CA ALA A 148 3.42 -28.35 -20.37
C ALA A 148 4.74 -28.91 -19.82
N GLY A 149 4.68 -29.88 -18.88
CA GLY A 149 5.83 -30.43 -18.20
C GLY A 149 6.44 -29.49 -17.14
N ILE A 150 5.72 -28.42 -16.78
CA ILE A 150 6.16 -27.46 -15.75
C ILE A 150 5.61 -27.91 -14.41
N GLN A 151 6.51 -28.16 -13.46
CA GLN A 151 6.12 -28.50 -12.09
C GLN A 151 5.40 -27.30 -11.47
N CYS A 152 4.13 -27.49 -11.14
CA CYS A 152 3.26 -26.45 -10.61
C CYS A 152 2.44 -26.96 -9.45
N VAL A 153 2.33 -26.14 -8.42
CA VAL A 153 1.60 -26.43 -7.19
C VAL A 153 0.57 -25.34 -6.92
N VAL A 154 -0.47 -25.69 -6.17
CA VAL A 154 -1.38 -24.73 -5.54
C VAL A 154 -0.91 -24.51 -4.11
N ILE A 155 -0.71 -23.26 -3.73
CA ILE A 155 -0.32 -22.83 -2.39
C ILE A 155 -1.56 -22.22 -1.73
N ARG A 156 -1.97 -22.79 -0.59
CA ARG A 156 -3.10 -22.30 0.21
C ARG A 156 -2.61 -21.38 1.33
N GLY A 157 -3.36 -20.32 1.61
CA GLY A 157 -3.01 -19.37 2.65
C GLY A 157 -4.06 -18.27 2.82
N VAL A 158 -3.64 -17.16 3.43
CA VAL A 158 -4.48 -15.97 3.64
C VAL A 158 -3.94 -14.80 2.83
N ALA A 159 -4.83 -13.92 2.33
CA ALA A 159 -4.44 -12.77 1.52
C ALA A 159 -5.11 -11.45 1.95
N LYS A 160 -4.36 -10.35 1.85
CA LYS A 160 -4.82 -8.97 2.11
C LYS A 160 -5.48 -8.35 0.86
N GLY A 161 -6.41 -9.07 0.24
CA GLY A 161 -7.11 -8.66 -0.98
C GLY A 161 -8.31 -7.74 -0.76
N ASP A 162 -9.30 -7.85 -1.63
CA ASP A 162 -10.53 -7.02 -1.65
C ASP A 162 -11.39 -7.14 -0.38
N LYS A 163 -11.37 -8.29 0.30
CA LYS A 163 -12.18 -8.54 1.50
C LYS A 163 -11.49 -8.10 2.81
N TYR A 164 -10.20 -7.73 2.74
CA TYR A 164 -9.43 -7.38 3.92
C TYR A 164 -9.59 -5.89 4.24
N ASP A 165 -10.06 -5.59 5.44
CA ASP A 165 -10.09 -4.22 5.97
C ASP A 165 -8.74 -3.87 6.62
N VAL A 166 -8.29 -2.63 6.43
CA VAL A 166 -6.95 -2.23 6.88
C VAL A 166 -6.86 -2.29 8.40
N GLY A 167 -5.92 -3.09 8.90
CA GLY A 167 -5.71 -3.29 10.34
C GLY A 167 -6.61 -4.38 10.95
N GLN A 168 -7.44 -5.07 10.15
CA GLN A 168 -8.16 -6.26 10.61
C GLN A 168 -7.18 -7.31 11.15
N GLN A 169 -7.48 -7.84 12.34
CA GLN A 169 -6.63 -8.83 13.01
C GLN A 169 -7.04 -10.27 12.70
N ASP A 170 -8.35 -10.52 12.57
CA ASP A 170 -8.88 -11.84 12.22
C ASP A 170 -8.73 -12.10 10.72
N MET A 171 -7.91 -13.10 10.36
CA MET A 171 -7.64 -13.49 8.97
C MET A 171 -8.46 -14.71 8.49
N THR A 172 -9.34 -15.27 9.32
CA THR A 172 -10.01 -16.55 9.05
C THR A 172 -10.92 -16.54 7.82
N GLN A 173 -11.52 -15.39 7.48
CA GLN A 173 -12.40 -15.23 6.32
C GLN A 173 -11.67 -14.74 5.06
N LEU A 174 -10.34 -14.73 5.09
CA LEU A 174 -9.47 -14.17 4.05
C LEU A 174 -8.62 -15.24 3.34
N GLU A 175 -9.12 -16.48 3.33
CA GLU A 175 -8.54 -17.59 2.59
C GLU A 175 -8.36 -17.25 1.11
N SER A 176 -7.20 -17.63 0.59
CA SER A 176 -6.78 -17.42 -0.78
C SER A 176 -5.87 -18.57 -1.24
N ALA A 177 -5.59 -18.59 -2.54
CA ALA A 177 -4.63 -19.50 -3.13
C ALA A 177 -3.85 -18.79 -4.25
N TRP A 178 -2.64 -19.28 -4.49
CA TRP A 178 -1.80 -18.88 -5.62
C TRP A 178 -0.95 -20.07 -6.04
N ASN A 179 -0.04 -19.89 -7.00
CA ASN A 179 0.77 -20.98 -7.52
C ASN A 179 2.26 -20.82 -7.23
N GLY A 180 2.91 -21.96 -7.01
CA GLY A 180 4.35 -22.11 -7.10
C GLY A 180 4.69 -22.85 -8.40
N VAL A 181 5.61 -22.32 -9.20
CA VAL A 181 6.08 -22.94 -10.44
C VAL A 181 7.60 -23.13 -10.40
N TYR A 182 8.10 -24.29 -10.80
CA TYR A 182 9.55 -24.54 -10.83
C TYR A 182 10.09 -24.19 -12.22
N VAL A 183 10.72 -23.02 -12.34
CA VAL A 183 11.29 -22.50 -13.60
C VAL A 183 12.60 -21.77 -13.33
N ALA A 184 13.49 -21.72 -14.33
CA ALA A 184 14.80 -21.06 -14.20
C ALA A 184 15.57 -21.48 -12.92
N GLY A 185 15.60 -22.80 -12.68
CA GLY A 185 16.37 -23.42 -11.58
C GLY A 185 15.80 -23.24 -10.17
N GLY A 186 14.55 -22.80 -9.99
CA GLY A 186 13.94 -22.79 -8.67
C GLY A 186 12.45 -22.48 -8.66
N TRP A 187 11.84 -22.52 -7.48
CA TRP A 187 10.44 -22.12 -7.29
C TRP A 187 10.25 -20.62 -7.54
N ARG A 188 9.19 -20.24 -8.25
CA ARG A 188 8.71 -18.86 -8.47
C ARG A 188 7.22 -18.79 -8.17
N LEU A 189 6.74 -17.61 -7.79
CA LEU A 189 5.34 -17.43 -7.38
C LEU A 189 4.54 -16.75 -8.50
N VAL A 190 3.32 -17.21 -8.71
CA VAL A 190 2.38 -16.59 -9.66
C VAL A 190 1.03 -16.51 -8.96
N HIS A 191 0.35 -15.35 -9.04
CA HIS A 191 -1.04 -15.22 -8.63
C HIS A 191 -1.92 -15.00 -9.86
N PRO A 192 -2.44 -16.06 -10.51
CA PRO A 192 -3.09 -15.92 -11.81
C PRO A 192 -4.34 -15.03 -11.76
N LEU A 193 -5.15 -15.15 -10.71
CA LEU A 193 -6.35 -14.33 -10.54
C LEU A 193 -6.02 -12.83 -10.50
N TRP A 194 -5.05 -12.42 -9.69
CA TRP A 194 -4.67 -11.00 -9.54
C TRP A 194 -3.89 -10.48 -10.74
N ALA A 195 -3.17 -11.34 -11.46
CA ALA A 195 -2.56 -10.97 -12.74
C ALA A 195 -3.63 -10.66 -13.82
N ILE A 196 -4.80 -11.33 -13.78
CA ILE A 196 -5.85 -11.19 -14.81
C ILE A 196 -6.87 -10.09 -14.48
N PHE A 197 -7.26 -9.96 -13.21
CA PHE A 197 -8.34 -9.08 -12.80
C PHE A 197 -7.83 -7.92 -11.94
N LYS A 198 -8.49 -6.77 -12.10
CA LYS A 198 -8.25 -5.61 -11.24
C LYS A 198 -8.71 -5.92 -9.82
N GLU A 199 -7.88 -5.60 -8.84
CA GLU A 199 -8.35 -5.39 -7.47
C GLU A 199 -9.37 -4.25 -7.45
N LYS A 200 -10.28 -4.25 -6.47
CA LYS A 200 -11.34 -3.23 -6.33
C LYS A 200 -10.83 -1.83 -5.95
N LYS A 201 -9.55 -1.52 -6.15
CA LYS A 201 -8.92 -0.29 -5.63
C LYS A 201 -8.54 0.68 -6.73
N ILE A 202 -8.57 1.95 -6.34
CA ILE A 202 -8.67 3.11 -7.23
C ILE A 202 -7.54 4.10 -6.98
N ASN A 203 -7.22 4.88 -8.02
CA ASN A 203 -6.42 6.10 -7.91
C ASN A 203 -7.24 7.22 -7.22
N LYS A 204 -6.57 8.33 -6.89
CA LYS A 204 -7.14 9.48 -6.16
C LYS A 204 -8.49 10.02 -6.70
N ASN A 205 -8.75 9.85 -8.01
CA ASN A 205 -9.89 10.43 -8.72
C ASN A 205 -10.92 9.42 -9.28
N GLY A 206 -10.73 8.10 -9.08
CA GLY A 206 -11.54 7.07 -9.73
C GLY A 206 -12.65 6.48 -8.86
N LYS A 207 -13.64 5.82 -9.49
CA LYS A 207 -14.57 4.86 -8.85
C LYS A 207 -13.99 3.45 -8.92
N PRO A 208 -14.20 2.58 -7.91
CA PRO A 208 -13.65 1.24 -7.92
C PRO A 208 -14.20 0.49 -9.14
N PRO A 209 -13.39 -0.36 -9.80
CA PRO A 209 -13.87 -1.14 -10.93
C PRO A 209 -14.97 -2.10 -10.50
N THR A 210 -15.91 -2.40 -11.40
CA THR A 210 -16.93 -3.43 -11.17
C THR A 210 -16.25 -4.77 -10.83
N PRO A 211 -16.75 -5.54 -9.85
CA PRO A 211 -16.17 -6.84 -9.52
C PRO A 211 -16.02 -7.73 -10.77
N GLY A 212 -14.83 -8.32 -10.95
CA GLY A 212 -14.53 -9.14 -12.14
C GLY A 212 -14.07 -8.36 -13.37
N THR A 213 -13.78 -7.06 -13.24
CA THR A 213 -13.15 -6.29 -14.33
C THR A 213 -11.74 -6.82 -14.60
N LYS A 214 -11.47 -7.24 -15.84
CA LYS A 214 -10.12 -7.63 -16.27
C LYS A 214 -9.17 -6.44 -16.33
N ASN A 215 -7.89 -6.70 -16.12
CA ASN A 215 -6.83 -5.75 -16.44
C ASN A 215 -6.79 -5.49 -17.97
N PRO A 216 -6.40 -4.29 -18.42
CA PRO A 216 -6.28 -3.98 -19.86
C PRO A 216 -5.18 -4.80 -20.55
N SER A 217 -4.19 -5.23 -19.78
CA SER A 217 -3.13 -6.16 -20.14
C SER A 217 -2.88 -7.07 -18.95
N LEU A 218 -2.16 -8.17 -19.15
CA LEU A 218 -1.72 -9.00 -18.03
C LEU A 218 -0.90 -8.16 -17.04
N ASP A 219 -1.21 -8.28 -15.76
CA ASP A 219 -0.46 -7.60 -14.70
C ASP A 219 0.74 -8.46 -14.31
N ASP A 220 1.89 -8.07 -14.85
CA ASP A 220 3.16 -8.75 -14.69
C ASP A 220 3.70 -8.65 -13.26
N PHE A 221 3.16 -7.78 -12.39
CA PHE A 221 3.58 -7.70 -10.99
C PHE A 221 3.31 -9.02 -10.25
N PHE A 222 2.17 -9.66 -10.54
CA PHE A 222 1.78 -10.95 -9.96
C PHE A 222 2.23 -12.16 -10.79
N PHE A 223 3.02 -11.94 -11.84
CA PHE A 223 3.67 -12.98 -12.64
C PHE A 223 5.15 -13.10 -12.26
N LEU A 224 5.55 -14.28 -11.76
CA LEU A 224 6.89 -14.56 -11.25
C LEU A 224 7.31 -13.61 -10.10
N ILE A 225 6.34 -13.17 -9.29
CA ILE A 225 6.55 -12.21 -8.19
C ILE A 225 7.61 -12.74 -7.21
N ASP A 226 8.51 -11.85 -6.79
CA ASP A 226 9.54 -12.22 -5.81
C ASP A 226 8.90 -12.55 -4.44
N PRO A 227 9.39 -13.57 -3.72
CA PRO A 227 8.84 -13.97 -2.41
C PRO A 227 8.78 -12.84 -1.37
N ASN A 228 9.76 -11.94 -1.36
CA ASN A 228 9.79 -10.78 -0.45
C ASN A 228 8.73 -9.71 -0.77
N LYS A 229 8.19 -9.70 -2.00
CA LYS A 229 7.05 -8.88 -2.39
C LYS A 229 5.74 -9.62 -2.12
N MET A 230 5.65 -10.90 -2.50
CA MET A 230 4.45 -11.72 -2.35
C MET A 230 4.00 -11.85 -0.89
N ILE A 231 4.93 -12.01 0.06
CA ILE A 231 4.62 -12.14 1.49
C ILE A 231 3.87 -10.91 2.06
N CYS A 232 4.02 -9.74 1.43
CA CYS A 232 3.29 -8.53 1.84
C CYS A 232 1.79 -8.61 1.50
N PHE A 233 1.40 -9.49 0.58
CA PHE A 233 0.01 -9.66 0.14
C PHE A 233 -0.58 -10.99 0.58
N CYS A 234 0.19 -12.07 0.50
CA CYS A 234 -0.26 -13.44 0.69
C CYS A 234 0.67 -14.20 1.63
N LYS A 235 0.14 -14.76 2.73
CA LYS A 235 0.89 -15.65 3.62
C LYS A 235 0.42 -17.09 3.48
N PRO A 236 1.29 -18.04 3.12
CA PRO A 236 0.92 -19.46 3.05
C PRO A 236 0.66 -20.03 4.44
N HIS A 237 -0.23 -21.03 4.49
CA HIS A 237 -0.45 -21.85 5.68
C HIS A 237 0.79 -22.68 6.02
N ALA A 238 1.41 -23.26 4.99
CA ALA A 238 2.65 -24.01 5.11
C ALA A 238 3.87 -23.10 4.96
N ASP A 239 4.59 -22.86 6.05
CA ASP A 239 5.70 -21.91 6.12
C ASP A 239 6.85 -22.11 5.11
N PRO A 240 7.21 -23.34 4.66
CA PRO A 240 8.20 -23.50 3.60
C PRO A 240 7.82 -22.81 2.28
N TRP A 241 6.52 -22.72 1.96
CA TRP A 241 6.02 -22.07 0.75
C TRP A 241 6.10 -20.54 0.76
N GLN A 242 6.62 -19.93 1.84
CA GLN A 242 6.98 -18.52 1.81
C GLN A 242 8.16 -18.27 0.87
N LEU A 243 8.99 -19.29 0.60
CA LEU A 243 10.22 -19.19 -0.22
C LEU A 243 11.17 -18.06 0.23
N LEU A 244 11.09 -17.68 1.51
CA LEU A 244 11.94 -16.68 2.13
C LEU A 244 13.11 -17.36 2.86
N LYS A 245 14.29 -16.74 2.80
CA LYS A 245 15.42 -17.13 3.66
C LYS A 245 15.09 -16.91 5.14
N VAL A 246 14.49 -15.76 5.45
CA VAL A 246 13.97 -15.42 6.79
C VAL A 246 12.45 -15.33 6.70
N LYS A 247 11.79 -16.35 7.24
CA LYS A 247 10.33 -16.48 7.18
C LYS A 247 9.64 -15.44 8.06
N TRP A 248 8.49 -14.97 7.61
CA TRP A 248 7.60 -14.14 8.40
C TRP A 248 6.69 -15.03 9.25
N GLU A 249 6.61 -14.69 10.54
CA GLU A 249 5.56 -15.22 11.40
C GLU A 249 4.19 -14.67 11.00
N HIS A 250 3.12 -15.39 11.36
CA HIS A 250 1.75 -14.96 11.10
C HIS A 250 1.47 -13.57 11.68
N ARG A 251 1.92 -13.30 12.91
CA ARG A 251 1.75 -12.00 13.57
C ARG A 251 2.38 -10.85 12.79
N LYS A 252 3.56 -11.07 12.19
CA LYS A 252 4.21 -10.06 11.34
C LYS A 252 3.41 -9.78 10.08
N PHE A 253 2.86 -10.81 9.45
CA PHE A 253 1.96 -10.64 8.31
C PHE A 253 0.70 -9.86 8.70
N VAL A 254 0.04 -10.21 9.81
CA VAL A 254 -1.16 -9.49 10.28
C VAL A 254 -0.84 -8.01 10.53
N LYS A 255 0.24 -7.73 11.28
CA LYS A 255 0.65 -6.36 11.62
C LYS A 255 1.15 -5.55 10.41
N SER A 256 1.53 -6.15 9.27
CA SER A 256 2.07 -5.39 8.13
C SER A 256 1.02 -4.43 7.51
N PRO A 257 1.44 -3.27 6.97
CA PRO A 257 0.53 -2.38 6.24
C PRO A 257 -0.14 -3.05 5.04
N LYS A 258 -1.22 -2.46 4.53
CA LYS A 258 -1.84 -2.93 3.28
C LYS A 258 -1.12 -2.28 2.11
N PHE A 259 -0.14 -2.99 1.54
CA PHE A 259 0.59 -2.54 0.35
C PHE A 259 -0.24 -2.73 -0.92
N THR A 260 0.02 -1.90 -1.91
CA THR A 260 -0.35 -2.16 -3.30
C THR A 260 0.91 -2.54 -4.10
N GLN A 261 0.73 -3.00 -5.34
CA GLN A 261 1.87 -3.22 -6.23
C GLN A 261 2.72 -1.97 -6.47
N HIS A 262 2.08 -0.79 -6.50
CA HIS A 262 2.75 0.47 -6.81
C HIS A 262 3.73 0.92 -5.73
N TYR A 263 3.58 0.43 -4.48
CA TYR A 263 4.60 0.65 -3.45
C TYR A 263 5.98 0.22 -3.93
N PHE A 264 6.07 -0.95 -4.57
CA PHE A 264 7.34 -1.56 -4.97
C PHE A 264 7.96 -0.93 -6.22
N THR A 265 7.23 -0.08 -6.94
CA THR A 265 7.72 0.68 -8.10
C THR A 265 7.82 2.18 -7.83
N SER A 266 7.29 2.66 -6.70
CA SER A 266 7.23 4.10 -6.38
C SER A 266 8.58 4.76 -6.10
N GLY A 267 9.60 3.98 -5.72
CA GLY A 267 10.86 4.52 -5.18
C GLY A 267 10.75 5.08 -3.75
N LEU A 268 9.56 4.99 -3.14
CA LEU A 268 9.32 5.33 -1.74
C LEU A 268 9.42 4.07 -0.87
N MET A 269 10.07 4.19 0.28
CA MET A 269 10.25 3.10 1.23
C MET A 269 9.77 3.53 2.61
N LEU A 270 8.90 2.75 3.24
CA LEU A 270 8.57 2.96 4.64
C LEU A 270 9.82 2.71 5.50
N PRO A 271 10.21 3.65 6.38
CA PRO A 271 11.18 3.40 7.44
C PRO A 271 10.79 2.14 8.23
N LYS A 272 11.79 1.41 8.74
CA LYS A 272 11.52 0.17 9.50
C LYS A 272 10.49 0.43 10.62
N LYS A 273 9.49 -0.46 10.75
CA LYS A 273 8.50 -0.57 11.86
C LYS A 273 7.10 0.05 11.66
N TYR A 274 6.63 0.29 10.45
CA TYR A 274 5.21 0.62 10.27
C TYR A 274 4.32 -0.63 10.40
N ASN A 275 3.32 -0.53 11.27
CA ASN A 275 2.21 -1.48 11.36
C ASN A 275 1.00 -0.95 10.56
N ALA A 276 0.07 -1.83 10.18
CA ALA A 276 -1.20 -1.42 9.56
C ALA A 276 -2.01 -0.47 10.44
N ILE A 277 -1.91 -0.62 11.76
CA ILE A 277 -2.53 0.28 12.73
C ILE A 277 -1.44 1.23 13.26
N ILE A 278 -1.68 2.53 13.13
CA ILE A 278 -0.85 3.58 13.70
C ILE A 278 -1.67 4.31 14.77
N TYR A 279 -1.09 4.56 15.92
CA TYR A 279 -1.73 5.37 16.97
C TYR A 279 -1.25 6.81 16.84
N SER A 280 -2.18 7.76 16.85
CA SER A 280 -1.83 9.19 16.82
C SER A 280 -1.13 9.61 18.13
N ASP A 281 -0.24 10.59 18.02
CA ASP A 281 0.35 11.28 19.15
C ASP A 281 -0.37 12.63 19.33
N ASN A 282 -1.22 12.73 20.35
CA ASN A 282 -1.95 13.97 20.69
C ASN A 282 -2.71 14.54 19.47
N GLY A 283 -3.39 13.66 18.73
CA GLY A 283 -4.12 14.01 17.53
C GLY A 283 -3.25 14.27 16.31
N ILE A 284 -1.96 13.91 16.31
CA ILE A 284 -1.07 14.08 15.16
C ILE A 284 -0.51 12.72 14.73
N CYS A 285 -0.51 12.45 13.43
CA CYS A 285 0.17 11.31 12.83
C CYS A 285 1.15 11.80 11.77
N VAL A 286 2.35 11.21 11.75
CA VAL A 286 3.38 11.45 10.73
C VAL A 286 3.74 10.12 10.09
N ILE A 287 3.52 10.02 8.77
CA ILE A 287 3.87 8.85 7.97
C ILE A 287 5.03 9.25 7.06
N ASP A 288 6.21 8.70 7.36
CA ASP A 288 7.44 8.97 6.65
C ASP A 288 7.71 7.92 5.58
N PHE A 289 8.36 8.35 4.50
CA PHE A 289 8.87 7.52 3.43
C PHE A 289 10.27 8.00 3.05
N ASP A 290 11.25 7.11 3.16
CA ASP A 290 12.59 7.36 2.65
C ASP A 290 12.61 7.17 1.13
N HIS A 291 13.42 7.96 0.43
CA HIS A 291 13.69 7.79 -1.01
C HIS A 291 15.16 8.08 -1.32
N GLN A 292 15.63 7.60 -2.46
CA GLN A 292 16.97 7.95 -2.95
C GLN A 292 16.99 9.40 -3.43
N SER A 293 18.07 10.13 -3.16
CA SER A 293 18.14 11.59 -3.39
C SER A 293 17.99 12.01 -4.85
N TYR A 294 18.30 11.14 -5.81
CA TYR A 294 18.13 11.42 -7.24
C TYR A 294 16.71 11.11 -7.76
N ALA A 295 15.93 10.34 -7.00
CA ALA A 295 14.53 10.12 -7.31
C ALA A 295 13.75 11.25 -6.62
N GLU A 296 12.98 12.03 -7.39
CA GLU A 296 12.05 13.02 -6.84
C GLU A 296 10.61 12.46 -6.86
N PRO A 297 10.27 11.42 -6.07
CA PRO A 297 8.91 10.91 -6.05
C PRO A 297 7.98 11.94 -5.39
N THR A 298 6.74 11.97 -5.86
CA THR A 298 5.68 12.71 -5.17
C THR A 298 5.06 11.85 -4.08
N ILE A 299 4.44 12.50 -3.11
CA ILE A 299 3.63 11.86 -2.08
C ILE A 299 2.34 12.64 -1.88
N ASP A 300 1.26 11.94 -1.59
CA ASP A 300 0.00 12.52 -1.15
C ASP A 300 -0.78 11.55 -0.26
N ALA A 301 -1.82 12.04 0.41
CA ALA A 301 -2.69 11.19 1.19
C ALA A 301 -4.15 11.63 1.15
N LYS A 302 -5.04 10.64 1.20
CA LYS A 302 -6.47 10.85 1.42
C LYS A 302 -6.84 10.26 2.77
N VAL A 303 -7.41 11.09 3.64
CA VAL A 303 -7.83 10.71 4.99
C VAL A 303 -9.35 10.61 5.03
N LYS A 304 -9.87 9.51 5.57
CA LYS A 304 -11.31 9.28 5.73
C LYS A 304 -11.61 8.97 7.19
N PHE A 305 -12.61 9.65 7.76
CA PHE A 305 -13.13 9.33 9.09
C PHE A 305 -14.13 8.17 9.02
N ILE A 306 -14.04 7.23 9.95
CA ILE A 306 -14.90 6.05 10.01
C ILE A 306 -15.88 6.20 11.16
N GLN A 307 -17.04 6.83 10.88
CA GLN A 307 -18.07 7.14 11.87
C GLN A 307 -18.57 5.89 12.60
N GLU A 308 -18.81 4.79 11.87
CA GLU A 308 -19.33 3.52 12.42
C GLU A 308 -18.44 2.92 13.51
N MET A 309 -17.16 3.30 13.54
CA MET A 309 -16.19 2.81 14.51
C MET A 309 -15.62 3.91 15.41
N SER A 310 -16.28 5.07 15.49
CA SER A 310 -15.83 6.23 16.25
C SER A 310 -16.94 6.73 17.17
N SER A 311 -16.56 7.17 18.37
CA SER A 311 -17.51 7.73 19.35
C SER A 311 -17.78 9.21 19.12
N ASP A 312 -16.77 9.97 18.70
CA ASP A 312 -16.94 11.37 18.35
C ASP A 312 -17.60 11.47 16.95
N GLU A 313 -18.25 12.61 16.68
CA GLU A 313 -18.81 12.92 15.38
C GLU A 313 -17.91 13.91 14.63
N MET A 314 -17.75 13.71 13.33
CA MET A 314 -17.01 14.66 12.49
C MET A 314 -17.88 15.92 12.26
N PRO A 315 -17.40 17.13 12.59
CA PRO A 315 -18.16 18.34 12.31
C PRO A 315 -18.36 18.55 10.80
N ALA A 316 -19.55 18.99 10.40
CA ALA A 316 -19.96 19.06 8.98
C ALA A 316 -19.10 20.02 8.13
N ASN A 317 -18.51 21.04 8.74
CA ASN A 317 -17.68 22.06 8.07
C ASN A 317 -16.18 21.70 8.03
N VAL A 318 -15.78 20.53 8.52
CA VAL A 318 -14.39 20.10 8.54
C VAL A 318 -14.02 19.39 7.24
N ASN A 319 -13.03 19.94 6.54
CA ASN A 319 -12.38 19.29 5.41
C ASN A 319 -11.03 18.72 5.85
N LEU A 320 -10.91 17.38 5.87
CA LEU A 320 -9.68 16.70 6.32
C LEU A 320 -8.44 17.00 5.45
N ASN A 321 -8.62 17.53 4.23
CA ASN A 321 -7.51 18.02 3.43
C ASN A 321 -6.82 19.21 4.09
N ASP A 322 -7.56 20.09 4.78
CA ASP A 322 -6.96 21.24 5.47
C ASP A 322 -6.16 20.81 6.71
N TYR A 323 -6.38 19.57 7.15
CA TYR A 323 -5.73 18.93 8.27
C TYR A 323 -4.68 17.90 7.84
N THR A 324 -4.33 17.87 6.55
CA THR A 324 -3.34 16.95 5.97
C THR A 324 -2.36 17.72 5.12
N VAL A 325 -1.07 17.66 5.45
CA VAL A 325 -0.01 18.32 4.69
C VAL A 325 1.07 17.33 4.31
N ARG A 326 1.72 17.61 3.19
CA ARG A 326 2.89 16.87 2.75
C ARG A 326 4.12 17.71 3.02
N ALA A 327 5.21 17.05 3.36
CA ALA A 327 6.50 17.69 3.52
C ALA A 327 7.58 16.82 2.90
N GLY A 328 8.63 17.45 2.41
CA GLY A 328 9.77 16.78 1.83
C GLY A 328 11.08 17.36 2.34
N SER A 329 12.11 16.56 2.17
CA SER A 329 13.53 16.89 2.23
C SER A 329 14.21 16.17 1.06
N SER A 330 15.53 16.27 0.95
CA SER A 330 16.35 15.57 -0.05
C SER A 330 16.27 14.04 0.00
N THR A 331 15.89 13.44 1.14
CA THR A 331 15.92 11.97 1.35
C THR A 331 14.63 11.39 1.92
N ARG A 332 13.66 12.25 2.25
CA ARG A 332 12.43 11.83 2.92
C ARG A 332 11.24 12.64 2.47
N LYS A 333 10.12 11.94 2.26
CA LYS A 333 8.78 12.51 2.10
C LYS A 333 7.93 12.11 3.30
N SER A 334 7.07 13.01 3.76
CA SER A 334 6.24 12.81 4.93
C SER A 334 4.82 13.29 4.65
N VAL A 335 3.85 12.52 5.14
CA VAL A 335 2.46 12.96 5.28
C VAL A 335 2.22 13.26 6.75
N VAL A 336 1.81 14.48 7.06
CA VAL A 336 1.46 14.91 8.41
C VAL A 336 -0.03 15.18 8.49
N ILE A 337 -0.69 14.48 9.41
CA ILE A 337 -2.14 14.52 9.60
C ILE A 337 -2.42 15.01 11.01
N ARG A 338 -3.32 15.97 11.15
CA ARG A 338 -3.88 16.41 12.43
C ARG A 338 -5.33 15.99 12.51
N PHE A 339 -5.72 15.26 13.54
CA PHE A 339 -7.09 14.78 13.69
C PHE A 339 -7.91 15.82 14.46
N PRO A 340 -9.05 16.28 13.90
CA PRO A 340 -9.91 17.26 14.52
C PRO A 340 -10.74 16.68 15.68
N VAL A 341 -11.02 15.38 15.65
CA VAL A 341 -11.79 14.66 16.67
C VAL A 341 -11.13 13.31 16.97
N ARG A 342 -11.54 12.66 18.07
CA ARG A 342 -11.09 11.29 18.36
C ARG A 342 -11.82 10.31 17.45
N GLY A 343 -11.24 9.13 17.30
CA GLY A 343 -11.84 8.04 16.55
C GLY A 343 -10.89 7.41 15.54
N ARG A 344 -11.49 6.74 14.56
CA ARG A 344 -10.76 5.90 13.60
C ARG A 344 -10.75 6.55 12.23
N TYR A 345 -9.56 6.52 11.64
CA TYR A 345 -9.34 7.03 10.30
C TYR A 345 -8.73 5.97 9.40
N GLU A 346 -9.10 5.99 8.12
CA GLU A 346 -8.38 5.29 7.07
C GLU A 346 -7.52 6.30 6.31
N VAL A 347 -6.27 5.95 6.08
CA VAL A 347 -5.31 6.78 5.34
C VAL A 347 -4.81 6.00 4.14
N ASP A 348 -5.22 6.47 2.96
CA ASP A 348 -4.68 6.03 1.68
C ASP A 348 -3.49 6.92 1.32
N VAL A 349 -2.30 6.36 1.18
CA VAL A 349 -1.12 7.09 0.70
C VAL A 349 -0.91 6.82 -0.77
N PHE A 350 -0.67 7.88 -1.53
CA PHE A 350 -0.41 7.89 -2.97
C PHE A 350 1.00 8.43 -3.21
N GLY A 351 1.64 8.00 -4.28
CA GLY A 351 2.95 8.55 -4.64
C GLY A 351 3.73 7.73 -5.64
N GLY A 352 4.95 8.19 -5.88
CA GLY A 352 5.89 7.63 -6.84
C GLY A 352 6.32 8.65 -7.90
N THR A 353 6.93 8.16 -8.97
CA THR A 353 7.40 8.99 -10.09
C THR A 353 6.39 9.04 -11.25
N GLU A 354 5.29 8.30 -11.14
CA GLU A 354 4.22 8.27 -12.14
C GLU A 354 3.29 9.48 -12.00
N ALA A 355 2.94 10.12 -13.12
CA ALA A 355 2.08 11.31 -13.14
C ALA A 355 0.67 11.12 -12.53
N LYS A 356 0.19 9.87 -12.42
CA LYS A 356 -1.15 9.55 -11.88
C LYS A 356 -1.17 9.35 -10.37
N GLU A 357 -0.02 9.35 -9.71
CA GLU A 357 0.14 9.14 -8.26
C GLU A 357 -0.70 7.94 -7.78
N PRO A 358 -0.32 6.71 -8.14
CA PRO A 358 -1.07 5.54 -7.73
C PRO A 358 -1.07 5.40 -6.21
N LYS A 359 -2.10 4.74 -5.68
CA LYS A 359 -2.14 4.37 -4.27
C LYS A 359 -1.01 3.38 -4.00
N ILE A 360 -0.18 3.62 -2.99
CA ILE A 360 0.97 2.78 -2.65
C ILE A 360 0.74 1.95 -1.38
N VAL A 361 0.13 2.52 -0.35
CA VAL A 361 -0.09 1.82 0.93
C VAL A 361 -1.27 2.41 1.69
N GLU A 362 -1.93 1.59 2.50
CA GLU A 362 -3.03 2.00 3.37
C GLU A 362 -2.77 1.69 4.83
N PHE A 363 -3.23 2.59 5.68
CA PHE A 363 -3.16 2.51 7.13
C PHE A 363 -4.52 2.77 7.78
N ARG A 364 -4.70 2.17 8.96
CA ARG A 364 -5.73 2.54 9.92
C ARG A 364 -5.09 3.35 11.02
N ILE A 365 -5.67 4.49 11.35
CA ILE A 365 -5.21 5.33 12.44
C ILE A 365 -6.20 5.26 13.59
N GLU A 366 -5.70 4.97 14.79
CA GLU A 366 -6.45 5.11 16.04
C GLU A 366 -6.07 6.44 16.69
N CYS A 367 -7.03 7.35 16.79
CA CYS A 367 -6.88 8.65 17.42
C CYS A 367 -7.63 8.68 18.75
N ASP A 368 -6.94 8.37 19.84
CA ASP A 368 -7.54 8.35 21.18
C ASP A 368 -7.56 9.72 21.87
N ASP A 369 -6.79 10.69 21.35
CA ASP A 369 -6.72 12.03 21.91
C ASP A 369 -6.48 13.07 20.81
N VAL A 370 -6.92 14.30 21.05
CA VAL A 370 -6.74 15.43 20.13
C VAL A 370 -6.13 16.62 20.87
N GLY A 371 -5.37 17.44 20.15
CA GLY A 371 -4.83 18.68 20.72
C GLY A 371 -5.93 19.63 21.22
N ARG A 372 -5.57 20.56 22.11
CA ARG A 372 -6.48 21.64 22.54
C ARG A 372 -6.86 22.49 21.32
N SER A 373 -8.14 22.44 20.93
CA SER A 373 -8.69 23.17 19.78
C SER A 373 -7.91 22.90 18.49
N PRO A 374 -7.99 21.69 17.93
CA PRO A 374 -7.21 21.32 16.74
C PRO A 374 -7.61 22.19 15.56
N GLN A 375 -6.69 23.02 15.08
CA GLN A 375 -6.89 23.90 13.92
C GLN A 375 -6.40 23.24 12.63
N PRO A 376 -6.91 23.62 11.44
CA PRO A 376 -6.29 23.22 10.18
C PRO A 376 -4.84 23.72 10.09
N PHE A 377 -4.09 23.26 9.10
CA PHE A 377 -2.77 23.81 8.80
C PHE A 377 -2.90 25.17 8.09
N PRO A 378 -2.00 26.15 8.35
CA PRO A 378 -2.05 27.49 7.74
C PRO A 378 -2.09 27.51 6.21
N MET A 379 -1.57 26.47 5.57
CA MET A 379 -1.76 26.22 4.15
C MET A 379 -1.62 24.74 3.84
N ASN A 380 -2.25 24.32 2.75
CA ASN A 380 -2.04 23.00 2.15
C ASN A 380 -1.61 23.12 0.68
N PRO A 381 -0.32 23.36 0.40
CA PRO A 381 0.15 23.55 -0.97
C PRO A 381 0.09 22.26 -1.78
N ALA A 382 -0.21 22.34 -3.08
CA ALA A 382 -0.40 21.18 -3.97
C ALA A 382 0.79 20.21 -4.09
N ASN A 383 2.00 20.67 -3.79
CA ASN A 383 3.23 19.87 -3.82
C ASN A 383 3.89 19.71 -2.43
N GLY A 384 3.18 20.07 -1.36
CA GLY A 384 3.69 20.01 0.01
C GLY A 384 4.68 21.13 0.35
N PHE A 385 5.27 21.02 1.54
CA PHE A 385 6.33 21.87 2.07
C PHE A 385 7.71 21.27 1.80
N GLY A 386 8.73 22.13 1.69
CA GLY A 386 10.09 21.81 1.25
C GLY A 386 10.42 22.48 -0.07
N LEU A 387 11.65 22.24 -0.54
CA LEU A 387 12.07 22.65 -1.88
C LEU A 387 11.23 21.93 -2.94
N GLN A 388 10.74 22.69 -3.90
CA GLN A 388 9.84 22.21 -4.95
C GLN A 388 10.64 21.69 -6.14
N PRO A 389 10.18 20.64 -6.86
CA PRO A 389 10.86 20.14 -8.07
C PRO A 389 11.18 21.24 -9.10
N ALA A 390 10.26 22.19 -9.26
CA ALA A 390 10.43 23.32 -10.17
C ALA A 390 11.56 24.28 -9.76
N ALA A 391 12.03 24.27 -8.51
CA ALA A 391 13.05 25.19 -8.02
C ALA A 391 14.40 25.03 -8.76
N SER A 392 14.74 23.80 -9.15
CA SER A 392 15.93 23.50 -9.95
C SER A 392 15.92 24.19 -11.32
N GLN A 393 14.75 24.34 -11.94
CA GLN A 393 14.57 25.03 -13.23
C GLN A 393 14.85 26.53 -13.13
N PHE A 394 14.73 27.10 -11.93
CA PHE A 394 15.08 28.48 -11.61
C PHE A 394 16.48 28.62 -11.01
N GLY A 395 17.28 27.55 -11.01
CA GLY A 395 18.63 27.56 -10.47
C GLY A 395 18.71 27.56 -8.95
N ILE A 396 17.66 27.15 -8.24
CA ILE A 396 17.61 27.12 -6.77
C ILE A 396 17.87 25.70 -6.26
N SER A 397 18.77 25.56 -5.29
CA SER A 397 19.20 24.28 -4.71
C SER A 397 19.65 24.42 -3.25
N ASP A 398 20.04 23.31 -2.63
CA ASP A 398 20.69 23.24 -1.31
C ASP A 398 20.00 24.05 -0.20
N PRO A 399 18.72 23.76 0.10
CA PRO A 399 17.98 24.47 1.13
C PRO A 399 18.54 24.16 2.51
N VAL A 400 18.76 25.19 3.32
CA VAL A 400 19.12 25.05 4.73
C VAL A 400 18.09 25.79 5.57
N PRO A 401 17.35 25.12 6.47
CA PRO A 401 17.24 23.66 6.62
C PRO A 401 16.53 22.98 5.44
N ASP A 402 16.91 21.74 5.14
CA ASP A 402 16.34 20.94 4.04
C ASP A 402 14.91 20.43 4.33
N SER A 403 14.53 20.34 5.61
CA SER A 403 13.20 19.87 5.98
C SER A 403 12.10 20.88 5.65
N GLY A 404 11.05 20.43 4.96
CA GLY A 404 9.81 21.19 4.79
C GLY A 404 9.06 21.48 6.09
N ILE A 405 9.39 20.81 7.20
CA ILE A 405 8.80 21.06 8.53
C ILE A 405 9.90 21.42 9.52
N ILE A 406 9.80 22.62 10.09
CA ILE A 406 10.78 23.18 11.02
C ILE A 406 10.16 23.38 12.39
N GLN A 407 10.79 22.81 13.41
CA GLN A 407 10.46 23.07 14.81
C GLN A 407 11.21 24.30 15.30
N VAL A 408 10.47 25.23 15.92
CA VAL A 408 11.01 26.47 16.50
C VAL A 408 10.50 26.68 17.93
N ARG A 409 11.06 27.67 18.63
CA ARG A 409 10.56 28.19 19.91
C ARG A 409 10.00 29.62 19.70
N PRO A 410 9.07 30.10 20.54
CA PRO A 410 8.70 31.52 20.56
C PRO A 410 9.94 32.41 20.70
N ALA A 411 9.93 33.56 20.03
CA ALA A 411 11.03 34.53 19.94
C ALA A 411 12.35 33.99 19.35
N GLN A 412 12.37 32.77 18.81
CA GLN A 412 13.56 32.22 18.16
C GLN A 412 13.77 32.87 16.79
N VAL A 413 15.00 33.28 16.49
CA VAL A 413 15.39 33.64 15.12
C VAL A 413 15.77 32.36 14.36
N LYS A 414 15.13 32.14 13.20
CA LYS A 414 15.41 31.02 12.31
C LYS A 414 15.88 31.52 10.96
N HIS A 415 17.04 31.02 10.54
CA HIS A 415 17.62 31.32 9.23
C HIS A 415 17.28 30.23 8.22
N PHE A 416 16.98 30.66 7.01
CA PHE A 416 16.78 29.86 5.82
C PHE A 416 17.73 30.35 4.74
N SER A 417 18.47 29.47 4.09
CA SER A 417 19.32 29.81 2.94
C SER A 417 19.09 28.86 1.78
N PHE A 418 19.33 29.36 0.58
CA PHE A 418 19.20 28.61 -0.68
C PHE A 418 20.36 28.99 -1.58
N THR A 419 21.00 28.00 -2.20
CA THR A 419 22.02 28.23 -3.23
C THR A 419 21.32 28.56 -4.54
N CYS A 420 21.82 29.56 -5.25
CA CYS A 420 21.28 30.06 -6.51
C CYS A 420 22.38 30.10 -7.58
N THR A 421 22.07 29.69 -8.81
CA THR A 421 23.02 29.79 -9.93
C THR A 421 23.14 31.20 -10.49
N GLN A 422 22.25 32.10 -10.08
CA GLN A 422 22.20 33.50 -10.46
C GLN A 422 21.58 34.33 -9.34
N LYS A 423 21.78 35.65 -9.39
CA LYS A 423 21.14 36.55 -8.44
C LYS A 423 19.61 36.51 -8.64
N LEU A 424 18.89 36.08 -7.62
CA LEU A 424 17.42 36.02 -7.63
C LEU A 424 16.84 36.96 -6.59
N GLU A 425 15.87 37.77 -7.00
CA GLU A 425 15.03 38.49 -6.05
C GLU A 425 14.02 37.52 -5.44
N ALA A 426 13.89 37.58 -4.12
CA ALA A 426 12.99 36.73 -3.36
C ALA A 426 12.10 37.57 -2.44
N GLN A 427 10.84 37.19 -2.37
CA GLN A 427 9.87 37.71 -1.42
C GLN A 427 9.43 36.58 -0.49
N ALA A 428 9.51 36.84 0.82
CA ALA A 428 9.07 35.91 1.85
C ALA A 428 7.82 36.44 2.57
N SER A 429 6.88 35.54 2.88
CA SER A 429 5.66 35.86 3.62
C SER A 429 5.31 34.73 4.60
N LEU A 430 4.87 35.10 5.80
CA LEU A 430 4.34 34.16 6.80
C LEU A 430 2.82 34.15 6.74
N PHE A 431 2.24 32.95 6.78
CA PHE A 431 0.80 32.73 6.81
C PHE A 431 0.39 32.07 8.11
N HIS A 432 -0.73 32.53 8.68
CA HIS A 432 -1.38 31.99 9.86
C HIS A 432 -2.87 31.79 9.59
N ASN A 433 -3.54 30.89 10.31
CA ASN A 433 -4.96 30.58 10.11
C ASN A 433 -5.90 31.77 10.37
N THR A 434 -5.52 32.65 11.31
CA THR A 434 -6.42 33.70 11.83
C THR A 434 -5.87 35.12 11.71
N VAL A 435 -4.60 35.28 11.32
CA VAL A 435 -3.93 36.57 11.25
C VAL A 435 -3.43 36.79 9.82
N ASN A 436 -3.65 38.00 9.29
CA ASN A 436 -3.23 38.37 7.94
C ASN A 436 -1.69 38.34 7.84
N SER A 437 -1.18 37.89 6.69
CA SER A 437 0.26 37.84 6.40
C SER A 437 0.96 39.20 6.50
N GLU A 438 0.25 40.30 6.22
CA GLU A 438 0.78 41.67 6.32
C GLU A 438 1.22 42.01 7.75
N SER A 439 0.57 41.42 8.77
CA SER A 439 0.94 41.63 10.17
C SER A 439 2.27 40.97 10.56
N PHE A 440 2.87 40.17 9.67
CA PHE A 440 4.13 39.47 9.92
C PHE A 440 5.31 40.01 9.12
N GLU A 441 5.16 41.11 8.38
CA GLU A 441 6.22 41.66 7.53
C GLU A 441 7.48 42.03 8.33
N ASP A 442 7.31 42.67 9.49
CA ASP A 442 8.41 43.08 10.38
C ASP A 442 9.19 41.89 10.99
N PHE A 443 8.64 40.68 10.92
CA PHE A 443 9.28 39.47 11.44
C PHE A 443 10.15 38.76 10.40
N ILE A 444 10.18 39.25 9.16
CA ILE A 444 10.85 38.60 8.04
C ILE A 444 11.88 39.56 7.43
N THR A 445 13.10 39.09 7.28
CA THR A 445 14.13 39.81 6.52
C THR A 445 14.63 38.93 5.40
N THR A 446 14.62 39.45 4.17
CA THR A 446 15.15 38.74 2.99
C THR A 446 16.38 39.47 2.45
N LYS A 447 17.44 38.71 2.17
CA LYS A 447 18.69 39.23 1.58
C LYS A 447 19.08 38.36 0.39
N ALA A 448 19.14 38.97 -0.79
CA ALA A 448 19.60 38.32 -2.01
C ALA A 448 21.08 38.66 -2.27
N MET A 449 21.90 37.62 -2.41
CA MET A 449 23.32 37.68 -2.81
C MET A 449 23.47 37.12 -4.24
N PRO A 450 24.64 37.21 -4.88
CA PRO A 450 24.84 36.72 -6.24
C PRO A 450 24.55 35.23 -6.43
N ASP A 451 24.84 34.43 -5.41
CA ASP A 451 24.81 32.96 -5.42
C ASP A 451 23.97 32.36 -4.28
N GLU A 452 23.36 33.19 -3.44
CA GLU A 452 22.55 32.74 -2.31
C GLU A 452 21.37 33.67 -2.02
N VAL A 453 20.26 33.09 -1.56
CA VAL A 453 19.13 33.83 -0.96
C VAL A 453 19.00 33.45 0.50
N HIS A 454 18.97 34.46 1.38
CA HIS A 454 18.79 34.29 2.81
C HIS A 454 17.45 34.87 3.26
N VAL A 455 16.67 34.09 4.00
CA VAL A 455 15.45 34.52 4.67
C VAL A 455 15.61 34.30 6.16
N THR A 456 15.52 35.36 6.94
CA THR A 456 15.54 35.31 8.40
C THR A 456 14.14 35.55 8.93
N VAL A 457 13.68 34.65 9.79
CA VAL A 457 12.38 34.75 10.46
C VAL A 457 12.60 34.90 11.95
N ALA A 458 12.25 36.06 12.50
CA ALA A 458 12.08 36.22 13.94
C ALA A 458 10.72 35.62 14.31
N VAL A 459 10.69 34.44 14.90
CA VAL A 459 9.42 33.75 15.20
C VAL A 459 8.64 34.61 16.21
N PRO A 460 7.39 35.02 15.90
CA PRO A 460 6.61 35.86 16.82
C PRO A 460 6.48 35.19 18.20
N ASP A 461 6.52 36.02 19.25
CA ASP A 461 6.48 35.57 20.64
C ASP A 461 5.05 35.25 21.11
N GLU A 462 4.43 34.32 20.41
CA GLU A 462 3.06 33.90 20.66
C GLU A 462 3.04 32.38 20.90
N PRO A 463 2.66 31.94 22.10
CA PRO A 463 2.64 30.53 22.43
C PRO A 463 1.62 29.79 21.56
N HIS A 464 2.03 28.65 21.01
CA HIS A 464 1.20 27.75 20.19
C HIS A 464 0.89 28.19 18.76
N LEU A 465 1.55 29.23 18.24
CA LEU A 465 1.39 29.58 16.84
C LEU A 465 2.19 28.65 15.91
N GLU A 466 1.54 28.31 14.80
CA GLU A 466 2.07 27.52 13.70
C GLU A 466 1.92 28.35 12.43
N TYR A 467 3.00 28.48 11.68
CA TYR A 467 3.07 29.32 10.50
C TYR A 467 3.45 28.51 9.27
N ALA A 468 3.10 29.06 8.13
CA ALA A 468 3.67 28.63 6.87
C ALA A 468 4.45 29.77 6.23
N LEU A 469 5.75 29.55 6.05
CA LEU A 469 6.64 30.44 5.33
C LEU A 469 6.57 30.12 3.84
N GLN A 470 6.28 31.11 3.02
CA GLN A 470 6.35 31.00 1.57
C GLN A 470 7.45 31.94 1.07
N VAL A 471 8.40 31.40 0.31
CA VAL A 471 9.46 32.16 -0.34
C VAL A 471 9.25 32.06 -1.84
N ARG A 472 9.06 33.18 -2.53
CA ARG A 472 8.79 33.24 -3.97
C ARG A 472 9.86 34.03 -4.66
N ASN A 473 10.30 33.60 -5.83
CA ASN A 473 11.01 34.48 -6.75
C ASN A 473 10.00 35.23 -7.66
N ASN A 474 10.44 36.31 -8.28
CA ASN A 474 9.63 37.11 -9.20
C ASN A 474 9.33 36.38 -10.53
N GLU A 475 10.07 35.31 -10.85
CA GLU A 475 9.99 34.55 -12.10
C GLU A 475 9.13 33.27 -12.04
N SER A 476 8.36 33.06 -10.96
CA SER A 476 7.37 31.97 -10.71
C SER A 476 7.80 30.73 -9.90
N GLY A 477 9.05 30.64 -9.44
CA GLY A 477 9.55 29.67 -8.46
C GLY A 477 9.02 29.94 -7.04
N LYS A 478 8.04 29.15 -6.58
CA LYS A 478 7.49 29.23 -5.22
C LYS A 478 8.04 28.09 -4.36
N MET A 479 8.73 28.41 -3.27
CA MET A 479 9.13 27.49 -2.20
C MET A 479 8.24 27.69 -0.97
N LYS A 480 7.97 26.62 -0.21
CA LYS A 480 7.06 26.68 0.95
C LYS A 480 7.65 25.86 2.08
N TYR A 481 7.77 26.44 3.26
CA TYR A 481 8.21 25.78 4.48
C TYR A 481 7.13 25.90 5.55
N LYS A 482 7.01 24.89 6.41
CA LYS A 482 6.12 24.92 7.55
C LYS A 482 6.94 25.14 8.81
N ILE A 483 6.60 26.15 9.60
CA ILE A 483 7.31 26.53 10.82
C ILE A 483 6.35 26.34 12.01
N ALA A 484 6.69 25.46 12.95
CA ALA A 484 5.83 25.18 14.11
C ALA A 484 6.55 25.45 15.44
N SER A 485 5.93 26.24 16.32
CA SER A 485 6.43 26.50 17.68
C SER A 485 6.19 25.29 18.61
N THR A 486 7.23 24.84 19.31
CA THR A 486 7.28 23.50 19.97
C THR A 486 7.52 23.51 21.47
N GLN A 487 7.24 24.59 22.21
CA GLN A 487 7.38 24.55 23.68
C GLN A 487 6.56 23.42 24.35
N LEU A 488 5.50 22.91 23.72
CA LEU A 488 4.72 21.78 24.23
C LEU A 488 5.34 20.40 23.99
N THR A 489 6.09 20.13 22.91
CA THR A 489 6.31 18.73 22.47
C THR A 489 7.34 17.98 23.29
N LYS A 490 8.53 18.50 23.65
CA LYS A 490 9.51 17.66 24.38
C LYS A 490 9.12 17.29 25.81
N LYS A 491 8.56 18.24 26.58
CA LYS A 491 8.16 18.00 27.98
C LYS A 491 6.81 17.28 28.07
N MET A 492 5.83 17.67 27.25
CA MET A 492 4.58 16.92 27.19
C MET A 492 4.76 15.54 26.58
N ASN A 493 5.59 15.33 25.55
CA ASN A 493 5.75 14.00 24.95
C ASN A 493 6.36 13.01 25.95
N ARG A 494 7.33 13.42 26.78
CA ARG A 494 7.84 12.55 27.87
C ARG A 494 6.77 12.22 28.91
N GLN A 495 6.01 13.21 29.37
CA GLN A 495 4.91 12.99 30.32
C GLN A 495 3.75 12.20 29.71
N ARG A 496 3.49 12.38 28.41
CA ARG A 496 2.45 11.70 27.64
C ARG A 496 2.80 10.23 27.44
N ILE A 497 4.00 9.91 26.95
CA ILE A 497 4.45 8.52 26.79
C ILE A 497 4.38 7.79 28.14
N ARG A 498 4.79 8.47 29.23
CA ARG A 498 4.65 7.91 30.58
C ARG A 498 3.19 7.74 31.02
N LYS A 499 2.30 8.69 30.74
CA LYS A 499 0.85 8.53 31.01
C LYS A 499 0.24 7.41 30.16
N ALA A 500 0.64 7.28 28.90
CA ALA A 500 0.13 6.28 27.96
C ALA A 500 0.49 4.87 28.40
N ILE A 501 1.74 4.61 28.80
CA ILE A 501 2.14 3.29 29.31
C ILE A 501 1.45 2.95 30.63
N ILE A 502 1.25 3.92 31.53
CA ILE A 502 0.50 3.72 32.77
C ILE A 502 -0.97 3.39 32.46
N ALA A 503 -1.62 4.16 31.60
CA ALA A 503 -3.01 3.95 31.22
C ALA A 503 -3.21 2.61 30.48
N ALA A 504 -2.27 2.23 29.61
CA ALA A 504 -2.31 0.94 28.93
C ALA A 504 -2.15 -0.23 29.91
N THR A 505 -1.31 -0.07 30.95
CA THR A 505 -1.10 -1.09 32.00
C THR A 505 -2.37 -1.33 32.83
N GLN A 506 -3.26 -0.35 32.92
CA GLN A 506 -4.54 -0.48 33.64
C GLN A 506 -5.64 -1.15 32.80
N LYS A 507 -5.42 -1.37 31.50
CA LYS A 507 -6.37 -2.01 30.58
C LYS A 507 -5.90 -3.43 30.25
N ASN A 508 -6.84 -4.30 29.89
CA ASN A 508 -6.54 -5.66 29.41
C ASN A 508 -6.39 -5.71 27.87
N ASP A 509 -5.86 -4.64 27.26
CA ASP A 509 -5.63 -4.54 25.82
C ASP A 509 -4.16 -4.80 25.53
N ILE A 510 -3.86 -6.03 25.08
CA ILE A 510 -2.50 -6.49 24.80
C ILE A 510 -1.83 -5.62 23.73
N ALA A 511 -2.54 -5.29 22.64
CA ALA A 511 -1.96 -4.55 21.52
C ALA A 511 -1.58 -3.12 21.93
N LYS A 512 -2.44 -2.47 22.72
CA LYS A 512 -2.18 -1.13 23.25
C LYS A 512 -1.03 -1.11 24.25
N LEU A 513 -0.96 -2.14 25.10
CA LEU A 513 0.12 -2.28 26.08
C LEU A 513 1.48 -2.53 25.41
N GLU A 514 1.53 -3.41 24.41
CA GLU A 514 2.73 -3.65 23.61
C GLU A 514 3.20 -2.39 22.88
N TYR A 515 2.28 -1.65 22.25
CA TYR A 515 2.61 -0.40 21.58
C TYR A 515 3.19 0.63 22.55
N ALA A 516 2.57 0.80 23.73
CA ALA A 516 3.04 1.76 24.72
C ALA A 516 4.41 1.39 25.30
N ILE A 517 4.70 0.09 25.48
CA ILE A 517 6.03 -0.42 25.85
C ILE A 517 7.06 -0.09 24.77
N GLU A 518 6.75 -0.43 23.51
CA GLU A 518 7.64 -0.16 22.37
C GLU A 518 7.90 1.34 22.18
N GLU A 519 6.88 2.19 22.36
CA GLU A 519 6.98 3.65 22.26
C GLU A 519 7.84 4.23 23.39
N PHE A 520 7.68 3.72 24.62
CA PHE A 520 8.49 4.12 25.78
C PHE A 520 9.97 3.80 25.57
N GLU A 521 10.27 2.59 25.11
CA GLU A 521 11.64 2.14 24.81
C GLU A 521 12.27 2.91 23.65
N ARG A 522 11.49 3.13 22.57
CA ARG A 522 11.94 3.90 21.39
C ARG A 522 12.41 5.32 21.72
N ASN A 523 11.83 5.92 22.76
CA ASN A 523 12.14 7.28 23.19
C ASN A 523 13.19 7.37 24.31
N GLY A 524 13.73 6.22 24.77
CA GLY A 524 14.82 6.18 25.76
C GLY A 524 14.48 6.85 27.10
N LEU A 525 13.23 6.74 27.56
CA LEU A 525 12.79 7.31 28.83
C LEU A 525 13.35 6.53 30.02
N PRO A 526 13.75 7.18 31.13
CA PRO A 526 14.13 6.48 32.36
C PRO A 526 12.92 5.76 32.95
N ASP A 527 13.11 4.50 33.35
CA ASP A 527 12.05 3.70 33.98
C ASP A 527 11.89 4.07 35.46
N ASN A 528 10.71 4.59 35.83
CA ASN A 528 10.34 4.86 37.23
C ASN A 528 9.46 3.73 37.80
N GLY A 529 9.55 2.52 37.24
CA GLY A 529 8.71 1.36 37.53
C GLY A 529 7.50 1.22 36.61
N ASP A 530 7.29 2.16 35.69
CA ASP A 530 6.15 2.18 34.76
C ASP A 530 6.31 1.09 33.69
N LEU A 531 7.50 1.01 33.09
CA LEU A 531 7.84 0.03 32.07
C LEU A 531 7.91 -1.38 32.67
N THR A 532 8.47 -1.49 33.88
CA THR A 532 8.51 -2.75 34.62
C THR A 532 7.10 -3.29 34.91
N ARG A 533 6.16 -2.46 35.40
CA ARG A 533 4.77 -2.87 35.63
C ARG A 533 4.05 -3.24 34.33
N ALA A 534 4.28 -2.48 33.26
CA ALA A 534 3.69 -2.74 31.95
C ALA A 534 4.13 -4.10 31.39
N ARG A 535 5.44 -4.41 31.46
CA ARG A 535 5.97 -5.72 31.04
C ARG A 535 5.40 -6.87 31.88
N HIS A 536 5.29 -6.71 33.20
CA HIS A 536 4.69 -7.73 34.05
C HIS A 536 3.22 -7.97 33.69
N LYS A 537 2.44 -6.89 33.51
CA LYS A 537 1.04 -6.99 33.08
C LYS A 537 0.91 -7.66 31.71
N LEU A 538 1.82 -7.38 30.78
CA LEU A 538 1.84 -8.01 29.46
C LEU A 538 2.07 -9.53 29.57
N VAL A 539 2.97 -9.96 30.46
CA VAL A 539 3.19 -11.39 30.75
C VAL A 539 1.98 -12.05 31.41
N GLN A 540 1.17 -11.33 32.18
CA GLN A 540 -0.06 -11.87 32.79
C GLN A 540 -1.23 -11.98 31.80
N LEU A 541 -1.22 -11.22 30.70
CA LEU A 541 -2.30 -11.20 29.71
C LEU A 541 -2.08 -12.20 28.57
N HIS A 542 -0.83 -12.59 28.32
CA HIS A 542 -0.46 -13.72 27.46
C HIS A 542 -0.49 -15.02 28.26
#